data_AF-A0A1R1YT45-F1
#
_entry.id   AF-A0A1R1YT45-F1
#
_cell.length_a   1.000
_cell.length_b   1.000
_cell.length_c   1.000
_cell.angle_alpha   90.00
_cell.angle_beta   90.00
_cell.angle_gamma   90.00
#
_symmetry.space_group_name_H-M   'P 1'
#
loop_
_entity.id
_entity.type
_entity.pdbx_description
1 polymer ?
#
loop_
_entity_poly.entity_id
_entity_poly.type
_entity_poly.pdbx_seq_one_letter_code
_entity_poly.pdbx_strand_id
1 'polypeptide(L)' 'MVLEHALKKYKIDDDWRNYTLSIRYKSLDGGKSERALGLEDKPLLIFQNLKDKGESPIFVLKRNKSSPTPK' A
#
# COMPACT_ATOMS: atom_id res chain seq x y z
N MET A 1 12.53 6.52 -1.34
CA MET A 1 11.18 7.11 -1.20
C MET A 1 10.23 6.46 -2.22
N VAL A 2 9.76 5.23 -1.94
CA VAL A 2 8.97 4.42 -2.92
C VAL A 2 7.61 5.04 -3.23
N LEU A 3 7.02 5.73 -2.25
CA LEU A 3 5.70 6.35 -2.38
C LEU A 3 5.74 7.54 -3.34
N GLU A 4 6.73 8.41 -3.21
CA GLU A 4 6.95 9.50 -4.17
C GLU A 4 7.18 8.97 -5.59
N HIS A 5 7.95 7.90 -5.74
CA HIS A 5 8.18 7.29 -7.05
C HIS A 5 6.89 6.68 -7.61
N ALA A 6 6.06 6.06 -6.78
CA ALA A 6 4.75 5.56 -7.18
C ALA A 6 3.83 6.71 -7.61
N LEU A 7 3.66 7.75 -6.78
CA LEU A 7 2.81 8.90 -7.09
C LEU A 7 3.26 9.60 -8.37
N LYS A 8 4.57 9.79 -8.53
CA LYS A 8 5.17 10.36 -9.76
C LYS A 8 4.92 9.46 -10.98
N LYS A 9 4.98 8.13 -10.82
CA LYS A 9 4.65 7.16 -11.88
C LYS A 9 3.16 7.20 -12.26
N TYR A 10 2.28 7.43 -11.29
CA TYR A 10 0.83 7.57 -11.50
C TYR A 10 0.39 9.02 -11.82
N LYS A 11 1.34 9.97 -11.98
CA LYS A 11 1.08 11.42 -12.18
C LYS A 11 0.13 12.03 -11.14
N ILE A 12 0.27 11.62 -9.89
CA ILE A 12 -0.51 12.16 -8.78
C ILE A 12 0.27 13.36 -8.23
N ASP A 13 -0.28 14.57 -8.42
CA ASP A 13 0.23 15.84 -7.88
C ASP A 13 -0.39 16.09 -6.50
N ASP A 14 -0.03 15.26 -5.54
CA ASP A 14 -0.58 15.31 -4.18
C ASP A 14 0.47 14.75 -3.22
N ASP A 15 0.54 15.23 -1.97
CA ASP A 15 1.59 14.80 -1.06
C ASP A 15 1.49 13.30 -0.81
N TRP A 16 2.62 12.63 -0.90
CA TRP A 16 2.74 11.23 -0.50
C TRP A 16 2.31 11.00 0.95
N ARG A 17 2.40 12.02 1.81
CA ARG A 17 1.90 12.02 3.19
C ARG A 17 0.38 11.85 3.28
N ASN A 18 -0.35 12.21 2.23
CA ASN A 18 -1.80 12.05 2.13
C ASN A 18 -2.20 10.65 1.67
N TYR A 19 -1.24 9.75 1.46
CA TYR A 19 -1.49 8.39 1.04
C TYR A 19 -0.78 7.41 1.98
N THR A 20 -1.48 6.33 2.31
CA THR A 20 -0.98 5.22 3.11
C THR A 20 -0.89 4.02 2.19
N LEU A 21 0.31 3.47 2.07
CA LEU A 21 0.52 2.18 1.43
C LEU A 21 0.12 1.09 2.42
N SER A 22 -0.83 0.27 2.04
CA SER A 22 -1.15 -0.97 2.74
C SER A 22 -0.92 -2.15 1.82
N ILE A 23 -0.61 -3.30 2.37
CA ILE A 23 -0.58 -4.57 1.65
C ILE A 23 -1.76 -5.41 2.13
N ARG A 24 -2.58 -5.86 1.19
CA ARG A 24 -3.68 -6.79 1.46
C ARG A 24 -3.30 -8.13 0.86
N TYR A 25 -3.43 -9.21 1.62
CA TYR A 25 -3.09 -10.54 1.15
C TYR A 25 -4.19 -11.52 1.53
N LYS A 26 -4.35 -12.53 0.67
CA LYS A 26 -5.24 -13.68 0.90
C LYS A 26 -4.39 -14.86 1.35
N SER A 27 -4.69 -15.35 2.54
CA SER A 27 -4.20 -16.63 3.02
C SER A 27 -4.90 -17.77 2.27
N LEU A 28 -4.22 -18.92 2.18
CA LEU A 28 -4.72 -20.14 1.54
C LEU A 28 -6.01 -20.66 2.20
N ASP A 29 -6.19 -20.37 3.48
CA ASP A 29 -7.39 -20.70 4.26
C ASP A 29 -8.60 -19.79 3.94
N GLY A 30 -8.45 -18.85 3.00
CA GLY A 30 -9.50 -17.90 2.61
C GLY A 30 -9.56 -16.63 3.46
N GLY A 31 -8.72 -16.52 4.51
CA GLY A 31 -8.55 -15.32 5.30
C GLY A 31 -7.98 -14.15 4.49
N LYS A 32 -8.57 -12.96 4.63
CA LYS A 32 -8.03 -11.72 4.06
C LYS A 32 -7.42 -10.90 5.19
N SER A 33 -6.16 -10.54 5.06
CA SER A 33 -5.47 -9.67 6.02
C SER A 33 -5.02 -8.40 5.32
N GLU A 34 -5.05 -7.28 6.05
CA GLU A 34 -4.56 -5.99 5.59
C GLU A 34 -3.56 -5.46 6.60
N ARG A 35 -2.38 -5.05 6.11
CA ARG A 35 -1.30 -4.50 6.91
C ARG A 35 -0.88 -3.16 6.32
N ALA A 36 -0.90 -2.10 7.14
CA ALA A 36 -0.29 -0.83 6.75
C ALA A 36 1.23 -1.00 6.68
N LEU A 37 1.82 -0.48 5.62
CA LEU A 37 3.27 -0.47 5.42
C LEU A 37 3.78 0.94 5.63
N GLY A 38 4.69 1.10 6.59
CA GLY A 38 5.44 2.34 6.80
C GLY A 38 6.50 2.55 5.71
N LEU A 39 7.05 3.76 5.67
CA LEU A 39 8.18 4.09 4.77
C LEU A 39 9.45 3.28 5.07
N GLU A 40 9.56 2.81 6.31
CA GLU A 40 10.68 2.01 6.81
C GLU A 40 10.43 0.50 6.66
N ASP A 41 9.18 0.08 6.49
CA ASP A 41 8.88 -1.28 6.12
C ASP A 41 9.45 -1.55 4.72
N LYS A 42 9.96 -2.76 4.49
CA LYS A 42 10.49 -3.19 3.18
C LYS A 42 9.33 -3.80 2.36
N PRO A 43 8.49 -3.03 1.64
CA PRO A 43 7.28 -3.52 0.98
C PRO A 43 7.57 -4.65 0.00
N LEU A 44 8.68 -4.54 -0.74
CA LEU A 44 9.13 -5.55 -1.70
C LEU A 44 9.46 -6.88 -1.01
N LEU A 45 10.16 -6.82 0.13
CA LEU A 45 10.52 -8.02 0.88
C LEU A 45 9.29 -8.69 1.47
N ILE A 46 8.35 -7.91 2.03
CA ILE A 46 7.09 -8.42 2.57
C ILE A 46 6.26 -9.06 1.46
N PHE A 47 6.14 -8.39 0.31
CA PHE A 47 5.45 -8.93 -0.85
C PHE A 47 6.08 -10.23 -1.34
N GLN A 48 7.41 -10.28 -1.41
CA GLN A 48 8.13 -11.48 -1.83
C GLN A 48 7.92 -12.63 -0.85
N ASN A 49 8.00 -12.37 0.45
CA ASN A 49 7.76 -13.38 1.50
C ASN A 49 6.32 -13.93 1.47
N LEU A 50 5.33 -13.07 1.24
CA LEU A 50 3.92 -13.49 1.10
C LEU A 50 3.72 -14.32 -0.18
N LYS A 51 4.31 -13.91 -1.30
CA LYS A 51 4.32 -14.67 -2.55
C LYS A 51 4.96 -16.05 -2.40
N ASP A 52 6.08 -16.12 -1.68
CA ASP A 52 6.82 -17.36 -1.39
C ASP A 52 5.97 -18.35 -0.59
N LYS A 53 5.18 -17.85 0.38
CA LYS A 53 4.21 -18.63 1.14
C LYS A 53 2.98 -19.10 0.34
N GLY A 54 2.88 -18.75 -0.95
CA GLY A 54 1.71 -19.05 -1.78
C GLY A 54 0.52 -18.12 -1.53
N GLU A 55 0.70 -17.05 -0.75
CA GLU A 55 -0.33 -16.03 -0.56
C GLU A 55 -0.36 -15.09 -1.76
N SER A 56 -1.49 -14.40 -1.94
CA SER A 56 -1.66 -13.39 -2.99
C SER A 56 -1.64 -11.98 -2.40
N PRO A 57 -0.46 -11.39 -2.15
CA PRO A 57 -0.35 -10.01 -1.72
C PRO A 57 -0.65 -9.05 -2.86
N ILE A 58 -1.34 -7.96 -2.54
CA ILE A 58 -1.60 -6.82 -3.40
C ILE A 58 -1.29 -5.53 -2.64
N PHE A 59 -0.62 -4.59 -3.30
CA PHE A 59 -0.43 -3.26 -2.75
C PHE A 59 -1.68 -2.42 -2.96
N VAL A 60 -2.12 -1.76 -1.90
CA VAL A 60 -3.28 -0.90 -1.85
C VAL A 60 -2.81 0.48 -1.43
N LEU A 61 -2.96 1.47 -2.32
CA LEU A 61 -2.80 2.87 -1.94
C LEU A 61 -4.14 3.35 -1.37
N LYS A 62 -4.19 3.68 -0.08
CA LYS A 62 -5.33 4.39 0.51
C LYS A 62 -5.01 5.87 0.60
N ARG A 63 -5.96 6.74 0.26
CA ARG A 63 -5.83 8.18 0.49
C ARG A 63 -6.34 8.53 1.88
N ASN A 64 -5.50 9.20 2.65
CA ASN A 64 -5.65 9.53 4.07
C ASN A 64 -6.44 10.84 4.25
N LYS A 65 -6.48 11.67 3.20
CA LYS A 65 -7.24 12.91 3.20
C LYS A 65 -8.72 12.64 2.97
N SER A 66 -9.48 12.75 4.07
CA SER A 66 -10.72 13.51 4.05
C SER A 66 -10.38 14.88 3.47
N SER A 67 -10.65 15.09 2.18
CA SER A 67 -10.72 16.46 1.68
C SER A 67 -11.83 17.13 2.50
N PRO A 68 -11.59 18.21 3.27
CA PRO A 68 -12.70 19.07 3.62
C PRO A 68 -13.29 19.49 2.28
N THR A 69 -14.52 19.05 2.01
CA THR A 69 -15.37 19.62 0.98
C THR A 69 -15.25 21.15 1.10
N PRO A 70 -14.71 21.87 0.10
CA PRO A 70 -14.94 23.28 0.07
C PRO A 70 -16.36 23.49 -0.46
N LYS A 71 -17.20 24.01 0.45
CA LYS A 71 -18.48 24.69 0.23
C LYS A 71 -19.75 23.85 0.24
#